data_AF-A0A7Y0B625-F1
#
_entry.id   AF-A0A7Y0B625-F1
#
_cell.length_a   1.000
_cell.length_b   1.000
_cell.length_c   1.000
_cell.angle_alpha   90.00
_cell.angle_beta   90.00
_cell.angle_gamma   90.00
#
_symmetry.space_group_name_H-M   'P 1'
#
loop_
_entity.id
_entity.type
_entity.pdbx_description
1 polymer ?
#
loop_
_entity_poly.entity_id
_entity_poly.type
_entity_poly.pdbx_seq_one_letter_code
_entity_poly.pdbx_strand_id
1 'polypeptide(L)'
;MAETVLTNTGLDRFLELLDGRPEHRDPAFRRAAEVVLGLLALRGADRGSGVPEPTPELVRRLLVEDLPAFVYVPPGELSGYRAVVGELAGRFDGGLRERIAAVVDESAGDFERAMADPGNLTWYRWYASLLRTVGTDLGDAEDVRRRIGALDGAPLPDGVLRADLMGRTALADTVLAEAVARAYVRDAEEPPAVGPLLSDHAVAAGVGRVAAALLDRWTAAGLADQLTGAYARFAPGPDDFPHLVLADALLDEHMDYYGDTSIAVPPPGEEEAGDAERDADALLAAVEELAEEEYEPYGGEAPHLLYALYQRGCAADSIARRAAEYEDWSVDPALEDVPVAVPEGVTGEYVTPPVPELVRLLGSAGLGEDDRARLEGPARELAAVADRLAATGLVLRAGDAFGLTPRGAATVRYLLRVRRVAAPTAAEAVAWPAAELVAAAAQWPHTPAARVLADWLHARGDTADAWAELLAAFAPAHAHAAEGADVRALFGLLDTATAPPGALRGALRDPVIGASALYALRARGEDADPVQVPVSARALDLLDRLPGKKGPLESRRAAFDAAAADWPGGSAALVKAMAEADPHGARRVLGPLGISLP
;
A
#
# COMPACT_ATOMS: atom_id res chain seq x y z
N MET A 1 35.25 12.86 25.94
CA MET A 1 35.61 13.58 24.71
C MET A 1 35.58 12.56 23.60
N ALA A 2 34.56 12.60 22.73
CA ALA A 2 34.49 11.70 21.59
C ALA A 2 35.61 12.07 20.61
N GLU A 3 36.41 11.09 20.22
CA GLU A 3 37.46 11.21 19.21
C GLU A 3 36.86 11.77 17.91
N THR A 4 37.54 12.71 17.26
CA THR A 4 37.03 13.35 16.04
C THR A 4 36.94 12.32 14.92
N VAL A 5 35.73 11.95 14.50
CA VAL A 5 35.48 10.86 13.54
C VAL A 5 35.86 11.24 12.11
N LEU A 6 35.57 12.47 11.69
CA LEU A 6 36.03 13.05 10.42
C LEU A 6 37.07 14.13 10.69
N THR A 7 38.26 13.98 10.11
CA THR A 7 39.34 14.97 10.16
C THR A 7 39.27 15.88 8.95
N ASN A 8 39.79 17.11 9.04
CA ASN A 8 39.96 17.97 7.86
C ASN A 8 38.66 18.24 7.06
N THR A 9 37.51 18.33 7.74
CA THR A 9 36.22 18.77 7.15
C THR A 9 36.21 20.26 6.83
N GLY A 10 37.19 21.02 7.33
CA GLY A 10 37.24 22.47 7.22
C GLY A 10 36.37 23.21 8.24
N LEU A 11 35.79 22.53 9.23
CA LEU A 11 34.90 23.15 10.23
C LEU A 11 35.57 24.31 10.97
N ASP A 12 36.74 24.10 11.57
CA ASP A 12 37.41 25.16 12.34
C ASP A 12 37.74 26.35 11.45
N ARG A 13 38.23 26.08 10.23
CA ARG A 13 38.50 27.10 9.22
C ARG A 13 37.24 27.87 8.84
N PHE A 14 36.12 27.18 8.58
CA PHE A 14 34.83 27.79 8.25
C PHE A 14 34.32 28.69 9.38
N LEU A 15 34.49 28.25 10.63
CA LEU A 15 34.08 29.01 11.81
C LEU A 15 34.96 30.24 12.05
N GLU A 16 36.30 30.12 11.99
CA GLU A 16 37.24 31.27 12.03
C GLU A 16 36.89 32.31 10.97
N LEU A 17 36.48 31.84 9.80
CA LEU A 17 36.12 32.65 8.66
C LEU A 17 34.81 33.44 8.83
N LEU A 18 34.05 33.12 9.88
CA LEU A 18 32.83 33.79 10.31
C LEU A 18 33.01 34.55 11.65
N ASP A 19 34.24 34.61 12.17
CA ASP A 19 34.54 35.27 13.45
C ASP A 19 34.05 36.72 13.47
N GLY A 20 33.39 37.08 14.58
CA GLY A 20 32.79 38.40 14.79
C GLY A 20 31.30 38.50 14.42
N ARG A 21 30.72 37.49 13.78
CA ARG A 21 29.27 37.40 13.57
C ARG A 21 28.56 36.71 14.74
N PRO A 22 27.32 37.12 15.09
CA PRO A 22 26.58 36.50 16.18
C PRO A 22 26.24 35.03 15.92
N GLU A 23 26.06 34.61 14.65
CA GLU A 23 25.76 33.22 14.28
C GLU A 23 26.87 32.23 14.69
N HIS A 24 28.13 32.68 14.74
CA HIS A 24 29.28 31.85 15.13
C HIS A 24 29.19 31.35 16.58
N ARG A 25 28.50 32.08 17.46
CA ARG A 25 28.34 31.71 18.88
C ARG A 25 27.12 30.84 19.15
N ASP A 26 26.28 30.62 18.15
CA ASP A 26 25.10 29.77 18.27
C ASP A 26 25.50 28.29 18.19
N PRO A 27 25.29 27.49 19.25
CA PRO A 27 25.55 26.06 19.23
C PRO A 27 24.80 25.31 18.12
N ALA A 28 23.58 25.75 17.77
CA ALA A 28 22.78 25.12 16.72
C ALA A 28 23.41 25.35 15.34
N PHE A 29 23.89 26.57 15.06
CA PHE A 29 24.61 26.87 13.83
C PHE A 29 25.92 26.07 13.71
N ARG A 30 26.68 25.95 14.82
CA ARG A 30 27.91 25.15 14.83
C ARG A 30 27.64 23.68 14.52
N ARG A 31 26.57 23.09 15.09
CA ARG A 31 26.14 21.72 14.78
C ARG A 31 25.75 21.58 13.31
N ALA A 32 24.94 22.51 12.79
CA ALA A 32 24.56 22.50 11.38
C ALA A 32 25.79 22.60 10.45
N ALA A 33 26.77 23.45 10.79
CA ALA A 33 28.01 23.60 10.05
C ALA A 33 28.82 22.30 10.00
N GLU A 34 28.97 21.64 11.14
CA GLU A 34 29.67 20.36 11.21
C GLU A 34 29.02 19.30 10.31
N VAL A 35 27.69 19.17 10.38
CA VAL A 35 26.92 18.20 9.59
C VAL A 35 27.04 18.49 8.09
N VAL A 36 26.78 19.74 7.67
CA VAL A 36 26.80 20.14 6.26
C VAL A 36 28.18 19.93 5.65
N LEU A 37 29.24 20.40 6.33
CA LEU A 37 30.61 20.26 5.82
C LEU A 37 31.05 18.79 5.81
N GLY A 38 30.68 18.02 6.83
CA GLY A 38 30.98 16.59 6.91
C GLY A 38 30.32 15.79 5.78
N LEU A 39 29.02 15.99 5.54
CA LEU A 39 28.28 15.31 4.48
C LEU A 39 28.77 15.72 3.08
N LEU A 40 29.02 17.00 2.83
CA LEU A 40 29.60 17.46 1.56
C LEU A 40 30.98 16.82 1.32
N ALA A 41 31.83 16.77 2.34
CA ALA A 41 33.15 16.13 2.25
C ALA A 41 33.04 14.62 1.97
N LEU A 42 32.13 13.90 2.65
CA LEU A 42 31.87 12.49 2.40
C LEU A 42 31.39 12.27 0.96
N ARG A 43 30.50 13.13 0.46
CA ARG A 43 30.00 13.11 -0.93
C ARG A 43 31.00 13.60 -1.98
N GLY A 44 32.18 14.06 -1.56
CA GLY A 44 33.29 14.39 -2.47
C GLY A 44 33.32 15.80 -3.00
N ALA A 45 32.74 16.75 -2.26
CA ALA A 45 33.07 18.15 -2.45
C ALA A 45 34.59 18.35 -2.38
N ASP A 46 35.15 19.13 -3.32
CA ASP A 46 36.56 19.47 -3.31
C ASP A 46 36.91 20.27 -2.06
N ARG A 47 38.00 19.90 -1.38
CA ARG A 47 38.48 20.54 -0.14
C ARG A 47 39.78 21.31 -0.33
N GLY A 48 40.24 21.51 -1.57
CA GLY A 48 41.51 22.20 -1.87
C GLY A 48 41.61 23.61 -1.29
N SER A 49 40.48 24.30 -1.07
CA SER A 49 40.42 25.64 -0.47
C SER A 49 40.49 25.67 1.07
N GLY A 50 40.50 24.51 1.73
CA GLY A 50 40.40 24.39 3.19
C GLY A 50 38.97 24.15 3.71
N VAL A 51 37.95 24.26 2.86
CA VAL A 51 36.55 23.91 3.13
C VAL A 51 35.95 23.21 1.90
N PRO A 52 34.94 22.33 2.05
CA PRO A 52 34.27 21.66 0.94
C PRO A 52 33.56 22.67 0.03
N GLU A 53 33.87 22.63 -1.27
CA GLU A 53 33.22 23.45 -2.30
C GLU A 53 31.85 22.86 -2.69
N PRO A 54 30.74 23.56 -2.43
CA PRO A 54 29.41 23.06 -2.74
C PRO A 54 29.12 23.16 -4.25
N THR A 55 28.53 22.13 -4.84
CA THR A 55 27.90 22.20 -6.17
C THR A 55 26.38 22.20 -6.05
N PRO A 56 25.64 22.74 -7.05
CA PRO A 56 24.18 22.67 -7.10
C PRO A 56 23.62 21.26 -6.83
N GLU A 57 24.22 20.24 -7.46
CA GLU A 57 23.81 18.84 -7.33
C GLU A 57 24.07 18.30 -5.93
N LEU A 58 25.24 18.59 -5.35
CA LEU A 58 25.58 18.17 -3.99
C LEU A 58 24.68 18.85 -2.96
N VAL A 59 24.33 20.12 -3.16
CA VAL A 59 23.43 20.85 -2.25
C VAL A 59 22.00 20.29 -2.32
N ARG A 60 21.48 20.00 -3.52
CA ARG A 60 20.16 19.37 -3.66
C ARG A 60 20.13 18.01 -2.96
N ARG A 61 21.14 17.17 -3.19
CA ARG A 61 21.28 15.87 -2.55
C ARG A 61 21.38 15.99 -1.03
N LEU A 62 22.21 16.90 -0.54
CA LEU A 62 22.37 17.15 0.89
C LEU A 62 21.03 17.49 1.54
N LEU A 63 20.30 18.43 0.96
CA LEU A 63 19.05 18.94 1.55
C LEU A 63 17.91 17.91 1.46
N VAL A 64 17.74 17.22 0.33
CA VAL A 64 16.55 16.39 0.08
C VAL A 64 16.78 14.91 0.41
N GLU A 65 18.02 14.43 0.45
CA GLU A 65 18.34 13.02 0.71
C GLU A 65 19.13 12.83 2.01
N ASP A 66 20.32 13.45 2.13
CA ASP A 66 21.26 13.10 3.21
C ASP A 66 20.82 13.63 4.59
N LEU A 67 20.39 14.89 4.69
CA LEU A 67 19.92 15.45 5.95
C LEU A 67 18.67 14.70 6.48
N PRO A 68 17.62 14.44 5.67
CA PRO A 68 16.48 13.62 6.09
C PRO A 68 16.85 12.19 6.50
N ALA A 69 17.88 11.58 5.92
CA ALA A 69 18.28 10.22 6.26
C ALA A 69 19.05 10.14 7.60
N PHE A 70 19.99 11.06 7.82
CA PHE A 70 21.03 10.88 8.85
C PHE A 70 20.90 11.78 10.09
N VAL A 71 20.07 12.83 10.03
CA VAL A 71 20.16 13.93 11.00
C VAL A 71 18.84 14.13 11.73
N TYR A 72 18.93 14.20 13.06
CA TYR A 72 17.82 14.71 13.86
C TYR A 72 17.98 16.22 14.04
N VAL A 73 17.00 16.98 13.56
CA VAL A 73 16.96 18.44 13.67
C VAL A 73 15.81 18.84 14.59
N PRO A 74 16.09 19.54 15.71
CA PRO A 74 15.03 20.04 16.57
C PRO A 74 14.08 21.01 15.85
N PRO A 75 12.79 21.06 16.24
CA PRO A 75 11.85 22.03 15.69
C PRO A 75 12.37 23.47 15.82
N GLY A 76 12.36 24.22 14.72
CA GLY A 76 12.84 25.61 14.68
C GLY A 76 14.32 25.80 14.31
N GLU A 77 15.13 24.73 14.26
CA GLU A 77 16.56 24.83 13.92
C GLU A 77 16.86 24.54 12.43
N LEU A 78 15.84 24.16 11.66
CA LEU A 78 15.96 23.70 10.28
C LEU A 78 16.50 24.77 9.31
N SER A 79 16.22 26.05 9.55
CA SER A 79 16.78 27.15 8.76
C SER A 79 18.30 27.29 8.88
N GLY A 80 18.90 26.79 9.98
CA GLY A 80 20.34 26.84 10.22
C GLY A 80 21.14 26.09 9.15
N TYR A 81 20.64 24.95 8.67
CA TYR A 81 21.30 24.14 7.65
C TYR A 81 21.40 24.87 6.30
N ARG A 82 20.31 25.54 5.87
CA ARG A 82 20.31 26.37 4.67
C ARG A 82 21.21 27.61 4.82
N ALA A 83 21.20 28.22 6.01
CA ALA A 83 22.06 29.38 6.30
C ALA A 83 23.55 29.01 6.19
N VAL A 84 23.96 27.86 6.72
CA VAL A 84 25.33 27.34 6.57
C VAL A 84 25.70 27.15 5.10
N VAL A 85 24.83 26.54 4.29
CA VAL A 85 25.08 26.36 2.84
C VAL A 85 25.25 27.71 2.13
N GLY A 86 24.43 28.70 2.47
CA GLY A 86 24.55 30.06 1.93
C GLY A 86 25.85 30.76 2.30
N GLU A 87 26.28 30.65 3.58
CA GLU A 87 27.55 31.21 4.04
C GLU A 87 28.75 30.50 3.41
N LEU A 88 28.67 29.17 3.25
CA LEU A 88 29.70 28.38 2.57
C LEU A 88 29.84 28.78 1.10
N ALA A 89 28.72 28.88 0.37
CA ALA A 89 28.74 29.29 -1.04
C ALA A 89 29.24 30.73 -1.22
N GLY A 90 28.97 31.62 -0.26
CA GLY A 90 29.48 32.99 -0.24
C GLY A 90 31.00 33.11 -0.14
N ARG A 91 31.74 32.02 0.09
CA ARG A 91 33.21 32.00 0.12
C ARG A 91 33.85 31.82 -1.26
N PHE A 92 33.09 31.38 -2.24
CA PHE A 92 33.59 31.05 -3.57
C PHE A 92 33.16 32.11 -4.59
N ASP A 93 34.10 32.47 -5.46
CA ASP A 93 33.89 33.50 -6.48
C ASP A 93 33.12 32.95 -7.71
N GLY A 94 32.85 33.81 -8.70
CA GLY A 94 32.46 33.36 -10.04
C GLY A 94 30.99 32.94 -10.21
N GLY A 95 30.07 33.54 -9.46
CA GLY A 95 28.63 33.28 -9.60
C GLY A 95 28.14 31.99 -8.91
N LEU A 96 29.02 31.29 -8.17
CA LEU A 96 28.63 30.07 -7.44
C LEU A 96 27.64 30.38 -6.32
N ARG A 97 27.83 31.51 -5.61
CA ARG A 97 26.90 31.98 -4.57
C ARG A 97 25.46 32.09 -5.08
N GLU A 98 25.26 32.73 -6.23
CA GLU A 98 23.94 32.93 -6.83
C GLU A 98 23.31 31.61 -7.28
N ARG A 99 24.12 30.71 -7.86
CA ARG A 99 23.66 29.37 -8.28
C ARG A 99 23.25 28.49 -7.10
N ILE A 100 24.04 28.47 -6.03
CA ILE A 100 23.71 27.72 -4.82
C ILE A 100 22.50 28.34 -4.12
N ALA A 101 22.42 29.67 -4.03
CA ALA A 101 21.24 30.34 -3.47
C ALA A 101 19.96 29.96 -4.22
N ALA A 102 19.99 29.94 -5.56
CA ALA A 102 18.86 29.51 -6.37
C ALA A 102 18.45 28.05 -6.05
N VAL A 103 19.39 27.11 -5.94
CA VAL A 103 19.07 25.72 -5.57
C VAL A 103 18.53 25.60 -4.15
N VAL A 104 19.06 26.36 -3.19
CA VAL A 104 18.57 26.37 -1.80
C VAL A 104 17.13 26.89 -1.76
N ASP A 105 16.83 27.95 -2.50
CA ASP A 105 15.49 28.53 -2.58
C ASP A 105 14.51 27.59 -3.29
N GLU A 106 14.91 26.96 -4.41
CA GLU A 106 14.12 25.97 -5.12
C GLU A 106 13.84 24.72 -4.27
N SER A 107 14.83 24.25 -3.51
CA SER A 107 14.72 23.02 -2.70
C SER A 107 14.12 23.28 -1.31
N ALA A 108 13.81 24.52 -0.95
CA ALA A 108 13.37 24.91 0.39
C ALA A 108 12.12 24.14 0.85
N GLY A 109 11.09 24.11 0.01
CA GLY A 109 9.84 23.41 0.32
C GLY A 109 10.03 21.88 0.33
N ASP A 110 10.87 21.34 -0.55
CA ASP A 110 11.16 19.91 -0.60
C ASP A 110 11.95 19.45 0.61
N PHE A 111 12.93 20.25 1.06
CA PHE A 111 13.69 20.00 2.29
C PHE A 111 12.79 19.98 3.53
N GLU A 112 11.94 21.00 3.69
CA GLU A 112 11.00 21.08 4.82
C GLU A 112 10.04 19.88 4.81
N ARG A 113 9.51 19.50 3.65
CA ARG A 113 8.69 18.31 3.50
C ARG A 113 9.45 17.03 3.84
N ALA A 114 10.64 16.82 3.26
CA ALA A 114 11.42 15.61 3.45
C ALA A 114 11.86 15.41 4.92
N MET A 115 12.18 16.48 5.63
CA MET A 115 12.55 16.43 7.05
C MET A 115 11.38 16.06 7.96
N ALA A 116 10.17 16.53 7.61
CA ALA A 116 8.94 16.28 8.36
C ALA A 116 8.22 14.98 7.95
N ASP A 117 8.56 14.42 6.79
CA ASP A 117 7.95 13.21 6.26
C ASP A 117 8.26 12.01 7.16
N PRO A 118 7.24 11.39 7.79
CA PRO A 118 7.40 10.14 8.53
C PRO A 118 7.97 9.02 7.63
N GLY A 119 7.77 9.15 6.32
CA GLY A 119 8.35 8.36 5.24
C GLY A 119 9.88 8.39 5.14
N ASN A 120 10.57 9.30 5.83
CA ASN A 120 12.03 9.38 5.88
C ASN A 120 12.60 9.08 7.27
N LEU A 121 11.76 8.63 8.21
CA LEU A 121 12.18 8.38 9.58
C LEU A 121 13.02 7.11 9.70
N THR A 122 14.15 7.21 10.39
CA THR A 122 15.03 6.10 10.79
C THR A 122 14.94 5.87 12.30
N TRP A 123 15.37 4.70 12.79
CA TRP A 123 15.41 4.40 14.23
C TRP A 123 16.17 5.47 15.02
N TYR A 124 17.34 5.89 14.52
CA TYR A 124 18.16 6.91 15.17
C TYR A 124 17.43 8.27 15.28
N ARG A 125 16.78 8.72 14.20
CA ARG A 125 16.03 9.99 14.19
C ARG A 125 14.81 9.92 15.09
N TRP A 126 14.09 8.78 15.08
CA TRP A 126 12.92 8.57 15.92
C TRP A 126 13.28 8.61 17.41
N TYR A 127 14.25 7.80 17.85
CA TYR A 127 14.63 7.77 19.26
C TYR A 127 15.30 9.07 19.72
N ALA A 128 16.06 9.76 18.87
CA ALA A 128 16.55 11.10 19.18
C ALA A 128 15.40 12.10 19.41
N SER A 129 14.32 12.01 18.61
CA SER A 129 13.13 12.83 18.80
C SER A 129 12.44 12.54 20.13
N LEU A 130 12.25 11.27 20.48
CA LEU A 130 11.65 10.85 21.74
C LEU A 130 12.51 11.28 22.94
N LEU A 131 13.82 11.02 22.90
CA LEU A 131 14.77 11.45 23.93
C LEU A 131 14.69 12.96 24.16
N ARG A 132 14.56 13.75 23.08
CA ARG A 132 14.39 15.19 23.18
C ARG A 132 13.08 15.57 23.88
N THR A 133 11.97 14.91 23.55
CA THR A 133 10.65 15.20 24.18
C THR A 133 10.66 14.94 25.68
N VAL A 134 11.43 13.97 26.16
CA VAL A 134 11.61 13.69 27.60
C VAL A 134 12.72 14.52 28.26
N GLY A 135 13.24 15.55 27.56
CA GLY A 135 14.20 16.50 28.08
C GLY A 135 15.63 15.98 28.21
N THR A 136 16.00 14.96 27.42
CA THR A 136 17.39 14.44 27.37
C THR A 136 18.30 15.46 26.70
N ASP A 137 19.50 15.64 27.25
CA ASP A 137 20.60 16.28 26.54
C ASP A 137 21.18 15.28 25.52
N LEU A 138 20.85 15.47 24.24
CA LEU A 138 21.29 14.57 23.16
C LEU A 138 22.82 14.59 22.95
N GLY A 139 23.54 15.58 23.49
CA GLY A 139 25.00 15.62 23.46
C GLY A 139 25.67 14.84 24.59
N ASP A 140 24.93 14.42 25.62
CA ASP A 140 25.43 13.67 26.77
C ASP A 140 25.07 12.18 26.67
N ALA A 141 26.05 11.36 26.30
CA ALA A 141 25.88 9.92 26.15
C ALA A 141 25.43 9.21 27.45
N GLU A 142 25.80 9.73 28.63
CA GLU A 142 25.34 9.15 29.89
C GLU A 142 23.89 9.52 30.20
N ASP A 143 23.44 10.73 29.80
CA ASP A 143 22.02 11.10 29.91
C ASP A 143 21.16 10.28 28.93
N VAL A 144 21.61 10.10 27.69
CA VAL A 144 20.98 9.22 26.69
C VAL A 144 20.85 7.80 27.24
N ARG A 145 21.95 7.20 27.71
CA ARG A 145 21.95 5.83 28.28
C ARG A 145 20.99 5.70 29.46
N ARG A 146 20.94 6.70 30.34
CA ARG A 146 20.06 6.70 31.52
C ARG A 146 18.58 6.74 31.15
N ARG A 147 18.23 7.39 30.04
CA ARG A 147 16.82 7.69 29.69
C ARG A 147 16.24 6.79 28.61
N ILE A 148 17.06 6.20 27.74
CA ILE A 148 16.57 5.41 26.61
C ILE A 148 15.64 4.28 27.05
N GLY A 149 15.91 3.60 28.17
CA GLY A 149 15.06 2.51 28.67
C GLY A 149 13.64 2.92 29.04
N ALA A 150 13.39 4.22 29.27
CA ALA A 150 12.03 4.72 29.50
C ALA A 150 11.19 4.83 28.22
N LEU A 151 11.80 4.60 27.04
CA LEU A 151 11.15 4.65 25.73
C LEU A 151 10.64 3.29 25.26
N ASP A 152 10.74 2.25 26.09
CA ASP A 152 10.20 0.92 25.77
C ASP A 152 8.71 1.00 25.44
N GLY A 153 8.31 0.46 24.30
CA GLY A 153 6.92 0.51 23.81
C GLY A 153 6.43 1.89 23.37
N ALA A 154 7.31 2.86 23.08
CA ALA A 154 6.90 4.14 22.52
C ALA A 154 6.16 3.95 21.18
N PRO A 155 4.98 4.58 20.99
CA PRO A 155 4.18 4.39 19.79
C PRO A 155 4.84 5.04 18.57
N LEU A 156 4.78 4.40 17.41
CA LEU A 156 5.24 5.01 16.17
C LEU A 156 4.30 6.13 15.70
N PRO A 157 4.77 7.06 14.85
CA PRO A 157 3.89 8.01 14.17
C PRO A 157 2.80 7.31 13.36
N ASP A 158 1.63 7.94 13.27
CA ASP A 158 0.49 7.41 12.53
C ASP A 158 0.89 7.03 11.09
N GLY A 159 0.45 5.85 10.65
CA GLY A 159 0.69 5.33 9.31
C GLY A 159 2.08 4.72 9.08
N VAL A 160 2.99 4.77 10.05
CA VAL A 160 4.34 4.21 9.93
C VAL A 160 4.47 2.87 10.62
N LEU A 161 5.02 1.87 9.94
CA LEU A 161 5.25 0.53 10.47
C LEU A 161 6.70 0.37 10.96
N ARG A 162 6.96 -0.58 11.88
CA ARG A 162 8.32 -0.88 12.34
C ARG A 162 9.20 -1.39 11.19
N ALA A 163 8.63 -2.18 10.28
CA ALA A 163 9.30 -2.63 9.06
C ALA A 163 9.74 -1.46 8.16
N ASP A 164 8.97 -0.35 8.10
CA ASP A 164 9.37 0.84 7.35
C ASP A 164 10.61 1.51 7.98
N LEU A 165 10.62 1.68 9.30
CA LEU A 165 11.78 2.25 10.02
C LEU A 165 12.99 1.35 9.88
N MET A 166 12.82 0.02 10.00
CA MET A 166 13.89 -0.95 9.79
C MET A 166 14.48 -0.81 8.38
N GLY A 167 13.65 -0.87 7.34
CA GLY A 167 14.11 -0.80 5.95
C GLY A 167 14.84 0.51 5.63
N ARG A 168 14.31 1.64 6.12
CA ARG A 168 14.95 2.96 5.95
C ARG A 168 16.24 3.07 6.72
N THR A 169 16.30 2.54 7.94
CA THR A 169 17.52 2.54 8.76
C THR A 169 18.62 1.70 8.10
N ALA A 170 18.30 0.49 7.64
CA ALA A 170 19.24 -0.37 6.93
C ALA A 170 19.76 0.27 5.64
N LEU A 171 18.89 0.95 4.88
CA LEU A 171 19.30 1.72 3.71
C LEU A 171 20.20 2.89 4.08
N ALA A 172 19.85 3.67 5.11
CA ALA A 172 20.67 4.79 5.58
C ALA A 172 22.07 4.31 6.01
N ASP A 173 22.14 3.26 6.82
CA ASP A 173 23.40 2.68 7.29
C ASP A 173 24.26 2.22 6.11
N THR A 174 23.67 1.57 5.12
CA THR A 174 24.35 1.15 3.88
C THR A 174 24.89 2.34 3.09
N VAL A 175 24.06 3.35 2.85
CA VAL A 175 24.43 4.54 2.07
C VAL A 175 25.52 5.35 2.77
N LEU A 176 25.46 5.46 4.11
CA LEU A 176 26.48 6.16 4.89
C LEU A 176 27.79 5.38 4.93
N ALA A 177 27.75 4.06 5.16
CA ALA A 177 28.93 3.21 5.12
C ALA A 177 29.60 3.27 3.75
N GLU A 178 28.84 3.23 2.66
CA GLU A 178 29.36 3.43 1.31
C GLU A 178 30.01 4.79 1.13
N ALA A 179 29.38 5.88 1.61
CA ALA A 179 29.94 7.22 1.51
C ALA A 179 31.28 7.34 2.26
N VAL A 180 31.37 6.73 3.45
CA VAL A 180 32.62 6.67 4.24
C VAL A 180 33.70 5.88 3.51
N ALA A 181 33.37 4.69 2.98
CA ALA A 181 34.34 3.87 2.23
C ALA A 181 34.84 4.57 0.96
N ARG A 182 33.93 5.18 0.18
CA ARG A 182 34.28 5.94 -1.03
C ARG A 182 35.16 7.14 -0.68
N ALA A 183 34.86 7.87 0.39
CA ALA A 183 35.68 9.00 0.81
C ALA A 183 37.09 8.58 1.20
N TYR A 184 37.24 7.46 1.90
CA TYR A 184 38.56 6.90 2.24
C TYR A 184 39.34 6.48 0.99
N VAL A 185 38.72 5.71 0.08
CA VAL A 185 39.38 5.25 -1.15
C VAL A 185 39.83 6.44 -2.00
N ARG A 186 38.96 7.44 -2.18
CA ARG A 186 39.29 8.66 -2.93
C ARG A 186 40.49 9.39 -2.34
N ASP A 187 40.50 9.63 -1.02
CA ASP A 187 41.59 10.33 -0.37
C ASP A 187 42.90 9.51 -0.35
N ALA A 188 42.82 8.18 -0.43
CA ALA A 188 43.99 7.31 -0.57
C ALA A 188 44.57 7.33 -2.01
N GLU A 189 43.71 7.41 -3.02
CA GLU A 189 44.11 7.49 -4.44
C GLU A 189 44.63 8.88 -4.82
N GLU A 190 43.95 9.94 -4.37
CA GLU A 190 44.30 11.33 -4.62
C GLU A 190 44.30 12.13 -3.31
N PRO A 191 45.42 12.11 -2.56
CA PRO A 191 45.50 12.78 -1.27
C PRO A 191 45.29 14.29 -1.38
N PRO A 192 44.26 14.85 -0.72
CA PRO A 192 44.02 16.28 -0.77
C PRO A 192 45.08 17.04 0.06
N ALA A 193 45.41 18.26 -0.35
CA ALA A 193 46.44 19.08 0.30
C ALA A 193 46.16 19.34 1.79
N VAL A 194 44.90 19.33 2.19
CA VAL A 194 44.44 19.52 3.59
C VAL A 194 44.53 18.25 4.44
N GLY A 195 44.93 17.12 3.84
CA GLY A 195 44.98 15.80 4.49
C GLY A 195 43.67 15.01 4.39
N PRO A 196 43.72 13.71 4.70
CA PRO A 196 42.59 12.80 4.50
C PRO A 196 41.44 13.14 5.45
N LEU A 197 40.22 12.83 5.00
CA LEU A 197 38.97 12.98 5.76
C LEU A 197 38.87 11.94 6.90
N LEU A 198 39.47 10.77 6.68
CA LEU A 198 39.45 9.63 7.59
C LEU A 198 40.88 9.18 7.84
N SER A 199 41.23 8.89 9.09
CA SER A 199 42.53 8.31 9.40
C SER A 199 42.55 6.81 9.10
N ASP A 200 43.73 6.28 8.74
CA ASP A 200 43.94 4.83 8.57
C ASP A 200 43.50 4.04 9.80
N HIS A 201 43.70 4.61 11.00
CA HIS A 201 43.25 4.00 12.26
C HIS A 201 41.72 3.89 12.34
N ALA A 202 41.00 4.93 11.95
CA ALA A 202 39.53 4.94 11.95
C ALA A 202 38.97 3.89 10.98
N VAL A 203 39.55 3.77 9.78
CA VAL A 203 39.11 2.77 8.80
C VAL A 203 39.51 1.35 9.21
N ALA A 204 40.70 1.16 9.79
CA ALA A 204 41.12 -0.11 10.35
C ALA A 204 40.21 -0.59 11.50
N ALA A 205 39.61 0.34 12.26
CA ALA A 205 38.60 0.02 13.26
C ALA A 205 37.28 -0.48 12.62
N GLY A 206 36.98 -0.08 11.39
CA GLY A 206 35.89 -0.60 10.55
C GLY A 206 34.92 0.49 10.11
N VAL A 207 34.57 0.50 8.82
CA VAL A 207 33.68 1.49 8.19
C VAL A 207 32.33 1.62 8.91
N GLY A 208 31.72 0.49 9.31
CA GLY A 208 30.46 0.50 10.05
C GLY A 208 30.55 1.23 11.41
N ARG A 209 31.69 1.13 12.11
CA ARG A 209 31.89 1.85 13.38
C ARG A 209 32.01 3.36 13.17
N VAL A 210 32.68 3.77 12.09
CA VAL A 210 32.77 5.18 11.71
C VAL A 210 31.38 5.73 11.37
N ALA A 211 30.60 5.00 10.57
CA ALA A 211 29.22 5.39 10.24
C ALA A 211 28.33 5.52 11.49
N ALA A 212 28.37 4.54 12.40
CA ALA A 212 27.63 4.58 13.66
C ALA A 212 28.02 5.80 14.53
N ALA A 213 29.33 6.08 14.64
CA ALA A 213 29.81 7.25 15.40
C ALA A 213 29.37 8.59 14.78
N LEU A 214 29.19 8.65 13.45
CA LEU A 214 28.63 9.82 12.78
C LEU A 214 27.14 9.96 13.04
N LEU A 215 26.38 8.87 12.97
CA LEU A 215 24.95 8.87 13.29
C LEU A 215 24.71 9.31 14.74
N ASP A 216 25.50 8.84 15.70
CA ASP A 216 25.45 9.30 17.09
C ASP A 216 25.66 10.81 17.19
N ARG A 217 26.67 11.31 16.49
CA ARG A 217 27.01 12.73 16.51
C ARG A 217 25.93 13.60 15.86
N TRP A 218 25.25 13.08 14.84
CA TRP A 218 24.22 13.80 14.10
C TRP A 218 22.81 13.61 14.68
N THR A 219 22.59 12.60 15.51
CA THR A 219 21.31 12.32 16.17
C THR A 219 21.39 12.53 17.68
N ALA A 220 21.91 11.54 18.42
CA ALA A 220 22.14 11.58 19.86
C ALA A 220 23.37 10.75 20.25
N ALA A 221 24.23 11.28 21.12
CA ALA A 221 25.50 10.67 21.49
C ALA A 221 25.29 9.30 22.16
N GLY A 222 25.99 8.27 21.67
CA GLY A 222 25.95 6.90 22.19
C GLY A 222 24.67 6.14 21.88
N LEU A 223 23.75 6.67 21.07
CA LEU A 223 22.46 6.05 20.77
C LEU A 223 22.64 4.76 19.95
N ALA A 224 23.49 4.77 18.93
CA ALA A 224 23.80 3.61 18.10
C ALA A 224 24.39 2.47 18.91
N ASP A 225 25.29 2.75 19.86
CA ASP A 225 25.80 1.74 20.79
C ASP A 225 24.68 1.17 21.69
N GLN A 226 23.72 1.99 22.10
CA GLN A 226 22.57 1.50 22.87
C GLN A 226 21.65 0.61 22.01
N LEU A 227 21.35 1.04 20.79
CA LEU A 227 20.47 0.36 19.84
C LEU A 227 21.08 -0.88 19.19
N THR A 228 22.40 -1.07 19.25
CA THR A 228 23.05 -2.32 18.83
C THR A 228 23.39 -3.24 20.03
N GLY A 229 23.37 -2.69 21.24
CA GLY A 229 23.69 -3.38 22.48
C GLY A 229 22.47 -3.64 23.36
N ALA A 230 22.43 -2.99 24.53
CA ALA A 230 21.46 -3.28 25.59
C ALA A 230 20.00 -3.07 25.20
N TYR A 231 19.74 -2.28 24.16
CA TYR A 231 18.42 -1.94 23.66
C TYR A 231 18.23 -2.36 22.20
N ALA A 232 18.89 -3.43 21.73
CA ALA A 232 18.73 -3.94 20.35
C ALA A 232 17.27 -4.14 19.92
N ARG A 233 16.41 -4.64 20.83
CA ARG A 233 14.97 -4.82 20.59
C ARG A 233 14.20 -3.53 20.23
N PHE A 234 14.76 -2.35 20.50
CA PHE A 234 14.16 -1.05 20.17
C PHE A 234 14.34 -0.69 18.70
N ALA A 235 15.41 -1.17 18.07
CA ALA A 235 15.73 -0.95 16.67
C ALA A 235 16.02 -2.30 16.00
N PRO A 236 14.99 -3.15 15.86
CA PRO A 236 15.13 -4.46 15.22
C PRO A 236 15.75 -4.33 13.82
N GLY A 237 16.65 -5.27 13.51
CA GLY A 237 17.29 -5.39 12.21
C GLY A 237 16.44 -6.23 11.24
N PRO A 238 16.90 -6.43 10.00
CA PRO A 238 16.17 -7.22 9.01
C PRO A 238 15.83 -8.65 9.47
N ASP A 239 16.76 -9.30 10.19
CA ASP A 239 16.58 -10.68 10.69
C ASP A 239 15.47 -10.81 11.75
N ASP A 240 15.03 -9.69 12.35
CA ASP A 240 13.93 -9.65 13.31
C ASP A 240 12.55 -9.52 12.63
N PHE A 241 12.49 -9.49 11.29
CA PHE A 241 11.24 -9.45 10.51
C PHE A 241 11.18 -10.61 9.49
N PRO A 242 11.20 -11.88 9.94
CA PRO A 242 11.22 -13.02 9.03
C PRO A 242 9.97 -13.07 8.15
N HIS A 243 8.81 -12.67 8.70
CA HIS A 243 7.52 -12.59 7.99
C HIS A 243 7.51 -11.72 6.73
N LEU A 244 8.55 -10.92 6.47
CA LEU A 244 8.69 -10.18 5.22
C LEU A 244 8.77 -11.09 3.99
N VAL A 245 9.23 -12.33 4.13
CA VAL A 245 9.20 -13.33 3.06
C VAL A 245 7.76 -13.66 2.65
N LEU A 246 6.87 -13.85 3.63
CA LEU A 246 5.44 -14.04 3.35
C LEU A 246 4.81 -12.76 2.78
N ALA A 247 5.23 -11.59 3.25
CA ALA A 247 4.77 -10.32 2.67
C ALA A 247 5.16 -10.16 1.20
N ASP A 248 6.35 -10.62 0.80
CA ASP A 248 6.79 -10.67 -0.60
C ASP A 248 5.92 -11.61 -1.43
N ALA A 249 5.61 -12.81 -0.91
CA ALA A 249 4.73 -13.75 -1.60
C ALA A 249 3.32 -13.15 -1.81
N LEU A 250 2.75 -12.46 -0.81
CA LEU A 250 1.46 -11.78 -0.97
C LEU A 250 1.52 -10.58 -1.93
N LEU A 251 2.67 -9.90 -2.00
CA LEU A 251 2.90 -8.84 -2.99
C LEU A 251 2.92 -9.42 -4.40
N ASP A 252 3.58 -10.56 -4.61
CA ASP A 252 3.63 -11.24 -5.92
C ASP A 252 2.21 -11.60 -6.38
N GLU A 253 1.37 -12.17 -5.51
CA GLU A 253 -0.05 -12.44 -5.80
C GLU A 253 -0.83 -11.17 -6.17
N HIS A 254 -0.58 -10.06 -5.44
CA HIS A 254 -1.20 -8.78 -5.74
C HIS A 254 -0.77 -8.23 -7.10
N MET A 255 0.52 -8.34 -7.43
CA MET A 255 1.07 -7.88 -8.70
C MET A 255 0.64 -8.77 -9.87
N ASP A 256 0.47 -10.07 -9.67
CA ASP A 256 -0.06 -10.97 -10.68
C ASP A 256 -1.54 -10.68 -10.99
N TYR A 257 -2.33 -10.34 -9.97
CA TYR A 257 -3.74 -10.01 -10.14
C TYR A 257 -3.97 -8.59 -10.70
N TYR A 258 -3.35 -7.58 -10.08
CA TYR A 258 -3.63 -6.16 -10.35
C TYR A 258 -2.55 -5.45 -11.16
N GLY A 259 -1.30 -5.92 -11.13
CA GLY A 259 -0.16 -5.26 -11.78
C GLY A 259 0.24 -3.90 -11.17
N ASP A 260 -0.42 -3.48 -10.07
CA ASP A 260 -0.22 -2.17 -9.44
C ASP A 260 -0.57 -2.23 -7.94
N THR A 261 0.42 -1.92 -7.09
CA THR A 261 0.28 -1.87 -5.62
C THR A 261 -0.67 -0.77 -5.12
N SER A 262 -0.95 0.25 -5.95
CA SER A 262 -1.86 1.34 -5.61
C SER A 262 -3.33 0.96 -5.77
N ILE A 263 -3.65 -0.13 -6.47
CA ILE A 263 -5.02 -0.64 -6.54
C ILE A 263 -5.38 -1.23 -5.18
N ALA A 264 -6.42 -0.67 -4.57
CA ALA A 264 -6.83 -1.07 -3.23
C ALA A 264 -7.49 -2.44 -3.22
N VAL A 265 -7.16 -3.25 -2.22
CA VAL A 265 -7.93 -4.45 -1.87
C VAL A 265 -9.14 -4.06 -0.99
N PRO A 266 -10.25 -4.82 -1.00
CA PRO A 266 -11.40 -4.46 -0.18
C PRO A 266 -11.04 -4.53 1.31
N PRO A 267 -11.46 -3.55 2.13
CA PRO A 267 -11.23 -3.59 3.57
C PRO A 267 -11.93 -4.82 4.18
N PRO A 268 -11.41 -5.44 5.24
CA PRO A 268 -12.13 -6.49 5.97
C PRO A 268 -13.36 -5.91 6.69
N GLY A 269 -14.37 -6.74 6.90
CA GLY A 269 -15.61 -6.33 7.58
C GLY A 269 -15.44 -6.18 9.08
N GLU A 270 -14.63 -7.06 9.68
CA GLU A 270 -14.25 -7.02 11.08
C GLU A 270 -12.75 -7.24 11.21
N GLU A 271 -12.11 -6.49 12.11
CA GLU A 271 -10.71 -6.67 12.50
C GLU A 271 -10.61 -6.75 14.02
N GLU A 272 -9.75 -7.64 14.50
CA GLU A 272 -9.39 -7.71 15.91
C GLU A 272 -7.97 -7.14 16.09
N ALA A 273 -7.83 -6.21 17.03
CA ALA A 273 -6.52 -5.68 17.38
C ALA A 273 -5.67 -6.78 18.04
N GLY A 274 -4.46 -7.00 17.51
CA GLY A 274 -3.51 -7.97 18.00
C GLY A 274 -2.06 -7.52 17.79
N ASP A 275 -1.12 -8.39 18.13
CA ASP A 275 0.29 -8.21 17.81
C ASP A 275 0.54 -8.73 16.39
N ALA A 276 0.25 -7.88 15.40
CA ALA A 276 0.26 -8.29 14.00
C ALA A 276 1.62 -8.81 13.52
N GLU A 277 2.73 -8.32 14.07
CA GLU A 277 4.08 -8.81 13.75
C GLU A 277 4.29 -10.23 14.25
N ARG A 278 3.93 -10.49 15.51
CA ARG A 278 4.01 -11.84 16.09
C ARG A 278 3.07 -12.82 15.39
N ASP A 279 1.88 -12.37 15.02
CA ASP A 279 0.92 -13.19 14.30
C ASP A 279 1.42 -13.48 12.88
N ALA A 280 2.06 -12.51 12.23
CA ALA A 280 2.70 -12.70 10.94
C ALA A 280 3.85 -13.70 11.01
N ASP A 281 4.66 -13.69 12.07
CA ASP A 281 5.71 -14.69 12.31
C ASP A 281 5.12 -16.09 12.51
N ALA A 282 4.02 -16.21 13.27
CA ALA A 282 3.32 -17.48 13.46
C ALA A 282 2.71 -18.02 12.16
N LEU A 283 2.19 -17.13 11.31
CA LEU A 283 1.67 -17.48 10.00
C LEU A 283 2.78 -17.92 9.05
N LEU A 284 3.89 -17.19 8.99
CA LEU A 284 5.06 -17.58 8.21
C LEU A 284 5.56 -18.97 8.62
N ALA A 285 5.72 -19.23 9.93
CA ALA A 285 6.21 -20.52 10.40
C ALA A 285 5.30 -21.68 9.94
N ALA A 286 3.98 -21.49 9.91
CA ALA A 286 3.05 -22.47 9.39
C ALA A 286 3.18 -22.65 7.87
N VAL A 287 3.40 -21.57 7.11
CA VAL A 287 3.60 -21.60 5.66
C VAL A 287 4.93 -22.30 5.29
N GLU A 288 6.01 -22.01 6.01
CA GLU A 288 7.32 -22.65 5.79
C GLU A 288 7.26 -24.16 6.08
N GLU A 289 6.60 -24.57 7.17
CA GLU A 289 6.40 -25.98 7.48
C GLU A 289 5.65 -26.71 6.36
N LEU A 290 4.60 -26.08 5.81
CA LEU A 290 3.84 -26.62 4.67
C LEU A 290 4.67 -26.72 3.39
N ALA A 291 5.54 -25.75 3.13
CA ALA A 291 6.38 -25.73 1.92
C ALA A 291 7.54 -26.74 1.98
N GLU A 292 8.04 -27.07 3.17
CA GLU A 292 9.12 -28.04 3.37
C GLU A 292 8.66 -29.51 3.37
N GLU A 293 7.37 -29.77 3.57
CA GLU A 293 6.80 -31.12 3.54
C GLU A 293 6.80 -31.67 2.10
N GLU A 294 7.79 -32.52 1.77
CA GLU A 294 8.04 -33.13 0.44
C GLU A 294 6.82 -33.85 -0.20
N TYR A 295 5.75 -34.08 0.58
CA TYR A 295 4.55 -34.81 0.18
C TYR A 295 3.24 -34.02 0.28
N GLU A 296 3.25 -32.71 0.60
CA GLU A 296 2.03 -31.90 0.66
C GLU A 296 1.81 -31.16 -0.68
N PRO A 297 0.91 -31.62 -1.57
CA PRO A 297 0.85 -31.13 -2.96
C PRO A 297 0.45 -29.65 -3.07
N TYR A 298 -0.28 -29.14 -2.08
CA TYR A 298 -0.75 -27.75 -2.01
C TYR A 298 0.01 -26.92 -0.96
N GLY A 299 1.12 -27.42 -0.40
CA GLY A 299 1.87 -26.71 0.64
C GLY A 299 2.40 -25.35 0.19
N GLY A 300 2.81 -25.24 -1.09
CA GLY A 300 3.23 -24.00 -1.72
C GLY A 300 2.12 -23.00 -2.01
N GLU A 301 0.84 -23.41 -1.93
CA GLU A 301 -0.32 -22.58 -2.26
C GLU A 301 -0.81 -21.72 -1.07
N ALA A 302 -0.24 -21.90 0.12
CA ALA A 302 -0.70 -21.20 1.31
C ALA A 302 -0.69 -19.66 1.19
N PRO A 303 0.33 -19.00 0.60
CA PRO A 303 0.28 -17.56 0.33
C PRO A 303 -0.87 -17.16 -0.60
N HIS A 304 -1.08 -17.93 -1.67
CA HIS A 304 -2.18 -17.70 -2.62
C HIS A 304 -3.55 -17.77 -1.92
N LEU A 305 -3.76 -18.79 -1.09
CA LEU A 305 -5.00 -18.95 -0.31
C LEU A 305 -5.25 -17.75 0.63
N LEU A 306 -4.22 -17.31 1.35
CA LEU A 306 -4.30 -16.17 2.26
C LEU A 306 -4.63 -14.87 1.51
N TYR A 307 -3.95 -14.61 0.39
CA TYR A 307 -4.23 -13.46 -0.47
C TYR A 307 -5.64 -13.52 -1.03
N ALA A 308 -6.06 -14.65 -1.60
CA ALA A 308 -7.36 -14.81 -2.22
C ALA A 308 -8.51 -14.63 -1.22
N LEU A 309 -8.37 -15.12 0.01
CA LEU A 309 -9.34 -14.86 1.09
C LEU A 309 -9.43 -13.37 1.41
N TYR A 310 -8.29 -12.67 1.51
CA TYR A 310 -8.28 -11.24 1.80
C TYR A 310 -8.87 -10.41 0.66
N GLN A 311 -8.48 -10.70 -0.58
CA GLN A 311 -8.97 -10.07 -1.81
C GLN A 311 -10.49 -10.22 -1.99
N ARG A 312 -11.08 -11.29 -1.44
CA ARG A 312 -12.55 -11.51 -1.37
C ARG A 312 -13.23 -10.84 -0.17
N GLY A 313 -12.55 -9.92 0.51
CA GLY A 313 -13.06 -9.18 1.66
C GLY A 313 -13.14 -10.01 2.95
N CYS A 314 -12.28 -11.03 3.06
CA CYS A 314 -12.18 -11.98 4.17
C CYS A 314 -13.41 -12.88 4.34
N ALA A 315 -14.26 -13.01 3.32
CA ALA A 315 -15.38 -13.93 3.37
C ALA A 315 -14.91 -15.39 3.23
N ALA A 316 -15.60 -16.31 3.91
CA ALA A 316 -15.23 -17.71 3.88
C ALA A 316 -15.48 -18.36 2.50
N ASP A 317 -14.60 -19.31 2.17
CA ASP A 317 -14.55 -20.06 0.93
C ASP A 317 -14.76 -21.56 1.19
N SER A 318 -14.91 -22.35 0.12
CA SER A 318 -15.08 -23.80 0.17
C SER A 318 -13.79 -24.52 -0.24
N ILE A 319 -13.38 -25.49 0.57
CA ILE A 319 -12.26 -26.37 0.26
C ILE A 319 -12.55 -27.15 -1.04
N ALA A 320 -13.74 -27.72 -1.17
CA ALA A 320 -14.13 -28.46 -2.38
C ALA A 320 -14.11 -27.58 -3.63
N ARG A 321 -14.56 -26.32 -3.55
CA ARG A 321 -14.48 -25.37 -4.67
C ARG A 321 -13.04 -25.09 -5.06
N ARG A 322 -12.18 -24.76 -4.12
CA ARG A 322 -10.77 -24.47 -4.39
C ARG A 322 -9.99 -25.67 -4.91
N ALA A 323 -10.22 -26.85 -4.34
CA ALA A 323 -9.64 -28.09 -4.86
C ALA A 323 -10.09 -28.36 -6.31
N ALA A 324 -11.36 -28.07 -6.65
CA ALA A 324 -11.85 -28.22 -8.02
C ALA A 324 -11.18 -27.21 -8.96
N GLU A 325 -10.98 -25.95 -8.52
CA GLU A 325 -10.25 -24.93 -9.30
C GLU A 325 -8.80 -25.35 -9.57
N TYR A 326 -8.07 -25.83 -8.56
CA TYR A 326 -6.69 -26.31 -8.71
C TYR A 326 -6.56 -27.55 -9.60
N GLU A 327 -7.61 -28.39 -9.65
CA GLU A 327 -7.67 -29.56 -10.53
C GLU A 327 -8.18 -29.21 -11.95
N ASP A 328 -8.27 -27.93 -12.31
CA ASP A 328 -8.75 -27.41 -13.59
C ASP A 328 -10.22 -27.80 -13.92
N TRP A 329 -11.07 -27.96 -12.90
CA TRP A 329 -12.49 -28.22 -13.13
C TRP A 329 -13.22 -26.94 -13.51
N SER A 330 -14.27 -27.07 -14.33
CA SER A 330 -15.13 -25.93 -14.66
C SER A 330 -16.00 -25.55 -13.46
N VAL A 331 -15.70 -24.40 -12.87
CA VAL A 331 -16.56 -23.69 -11.91
C VAL A 331 -17.35 -22.63 -12.69
N ASP A 332 -18.63 -22.41 -12.35
CA ASP A 332 -19.36 -21.27 -12.90
C ASP A 332 -18.74 -19.97 -12.36
N PRO A 333 -18.26 -19.04 -13.21
CA PRO A 333 -17.70 -17.77 -12.76
C PRO A 333 -18.61 -16.94 -11.86
N ALA A 334 -19.94 -17.12 -11.96
CA ALA A 334 -20.88 -16.45 -11.06
C ALA A 334 -20.82 -16.97 -9.61
N LEU A 335 -20.19 -18.13 -9.39
CA LEU A 335 -20.07 -18.80 -8.11
C LEU A 335 -18.64 -18.74 -7.55
N GLU A 336 -17.61 -18.42 -8.34
CA GLU A 336 -16.21 -18.41 -7.89
C GLU A 336 -16.02 -17.57 -6.62
N ASP A 337 -16.56 -16.35 -6.58
CA ASP A 337 -16.40 -15.41 -5.45
C ASP A 337 -17.59 -15.39 -4.46
N VAL A 338 -18.55 -16.33 -4.60
CA VAL A 338 -19.71 -16.39 -3.70
C VAL A 338 -19.26 -16.91 -2.34
N PRO A 339 -19.52 -16.20 -1.23
CA PRO A 339 -19.10 -16.66 0.09
C PRO A 339 -19.87 -17.90 0.51
N VAL A 340 -19.22 -18.76 1.30
CA VAL A 340 -19.84 -19.94 1.89
C VAL A 340 -20.16 -19.68 3.35
N ALA A 341 -21.31 -20.18 3.81
CA ALA A 341 -21.69 -20.07 5.22
C ALA A 341 -20.76 -20.93 6.08
N VAL A 342 -20.23 -20.37 7.17
CA VAL A 342 -19.41 -21.10 8.13
C VAL A 342 -20.34 -21.83 9.11
N PRO A 343 -20.40 -23.17 9.12
CA PRO A 343 -21.28 -23.89 10.02
C PRO A 343 -20.74 -23.88 11.46
N GLU A 344 -21.59 -23.57 12.43
CA GLU A 344 -21.23 -23.58 13.84
C GLU A 344 -21.03 -25.01 14.38
N GLY A 345 -19.99 -25.22 15.19
CA GLY A 345 -19.78 -26.46 15.94
C GLY A 345 -19.36 -27.68 15.11
N VAL A 346 -19.04 -27.50 13.83
CA VAL A 346 -18.49 -28.57 12.98
C VAL A 346 -16.98 -28.63 13.20
N THR A 347 -16.54 -29.66 13.92
CA THR A 347 -15.12 -29.95 14.18
C THR A 347 -14.81 -31.38 13.78
N GLY A 348 -13.64 -31.63 13.18
CA GLY A 348 -13.19 -32.98 12.83
C GLY A 348 -12.54 -33.05 11.45
N GLU A 349 -12.24 -34.27 11.03
CA GLU A 349 -11.63 -34.55 9.72
C GLU A 349 -12.49 -34.02 8.58
N TYR A 350 -11.82 -33.64 7.48
CA TYR A 350 -12.50 -33.19 6.28
C TYR A 350 -13.34 -34.29 5.63
N VAL A 351 -14.56 -33.92 5.24
CA VAL A 351 -15.47 -34.75 4.46
C VAL A 351 -15.92 -33.95 3.25
N THR A 352 -15.62 -34.45 2.05
CA THR A 352 -16.05 -33.83 0.81
C THR A 352 -17.58 -33.69 0.77
N PRO A 353 -18.12 -32.51 0.41
CA PRO A 353 -19.56 -32.30 0.33
C PRO A 353 -20.29 -33.34 -0.53
N PRO A 354 -21.55 -33.67 -0.20
CA PRO A 354 -22.35 -34.58 -1.03
C PRO A 354 -22.62 -33.98 -2.41
N VAL A 355 -22.89 -34.81 -3.42
CA VAL A 355 -23.06 -34.39 -4.82
C VAL A 355 -24.02 -33.19 -5.01
N PRO A 356 -25.21 -33.13 -4.38
CA PRO A 356 -26.09 -31.97 -4.53
C PRO A 356 -25.44 -30.65 -4.09
N GLU A 357 -24.57 -30.71 -3.08
CA GLU A 357 -23.85 -29.55 -2.58
C GLU A 357 -22.68 -29.19 -3.50
N LEU A 358 -21.97 -30.16 -4.08
CA LEU A 358 -20.97 -29.89 -5.11
C LEU A 358 -21.58 -29.26 -6.38
N VAL A 359 -22.76 -29.72 -6.81
CA VAL A 359 -23.50 -29.08 -7.91
C VAL A 359 -23.83 -27.62 -7.57
N ARG A 360 -24.20 -27.33 -6.32
CA ARG A 360 -24.48 -25.97 -5.84
C ARG A 360 -23.22 -25.10 -5.79
N LEU A 361 -22.10 -25.65 -5.33
CA LEU A 361 -20.83 -24.93 -5.18
C LEU A 361 -20.14 -24.67 -6.53
N LEU A 362 -20.15 -25.65 -7.44
CA LEU A 362 -19.43 -25.56 -8.71
C LEU A 362 -20.31 -25.08 -9.88
N GLY A 363 -21.65 -25.11 -9.74
CA GLY A 363 -22.60 -24.74 -10.80
C GLY A 363 -22.73 -25.78 -11.91
N SER A 364 -22.13 -26.96 -11.74
CA SER A 364 -22.09 -28.02 -12.75
C SER A 364 -23.17 -29.08 -12.48
N ALA A 365 -24.31 -29.01 -13.18
CA ALA A 365 -25.45 -29.90 -12.98
C ALA A 365 -25.23 -31.38 -13.34
N GLY A 366 -24.07 -31.73 -13.93
CA GLY A 366 -23.73 -33.08 -14.38
C GLY A 366 -22.87 -33.91 -13.41
N LEU A 367 -22.52 -33.35 -12.24
CA LEU A 367 -21.63 -34.04 -11.29
C LEU A 367 -22.30 -35.27 -10.68
N GLY A 368 -21.55 -36.37 -10.59
CA GLY A 368 -21.96 -37.63 -9.96
C GLY A 368 -21.08 -38.04 -8.78
N GLU A 369 -21.38 -39.22 -8.21
CA GLU A 369 -20.57 -39.80 -7.13
C GLU A 369 -19.14 -40.12 -7.59
N ASP A 370 -18.94 -40.50 -8.85
CA ASP A 370 -17.61 -40.72 -9.42
C ASP A 370 -16.78 -39.43 -9.42
N ASP A 371 -17.40 -38.29 -9.72
CA ASP A 371 -16.73 -36.98 -9.64
C ASP A 371 -16.43 -36.64 -8.17
N ARG A 372 -17.40 -36.79 -7.26
CA ARG A 372 -17.15 -36.57 -5.82
C ARG A 372 -15.97 -37.40 -5.31
N ALA A 373 -15.88 -38.67 -5.71
CA ALA A 373 -14.78 -39.55 -5.33
C ALA A 373 -13.43 -39.12 -5.92
N ARG A 374 -13.41 -38.54 -7.13
CA ARG A 374 -12.19 -37.98 -7.74
C ARG A 374 -11.70 -36.73 -7.01
N LEU A 375 -12.61 -35.89 -6.53
CA LEU A 375 -12.29 -34.65 -5.79
C LEU A 375 -11.85 -34.92 -4.34
N GLU A 376 -12.16 -36.11 -3.79
CA GLU A 376 -11.94 -36.43 -2.38
C GLU A 376 -10.46 -36.40 -1.95
N GLY A 377 -9.54 -36.85 -2.80
CA GLY A 377 -8.10 -36.77 -2.53
C GLY A 377 -7.61 -35.32 -2.48
N PRO A 378 -7.71 -34.57 -3.60
CA PRO A 378 -7.34 -33.16 -3.69
C PRO A 378 -7.93 -32.30 -2.56
N ALA A 379 -9.23 -32.46 -2.30
CA ALA A 379 -9.90 -31.66 -1.28
C ALA A 379 -9.46 -32.02 0.15
N ARG A 380 -9.05 -33.27 0.41
CA ARG A 380 -8.51 -33.66 1.72
C ARG A 380 -7.11 -33.09 1.96
N GLU A 381 -6.27 -33.06 0.92
CA GLU A 381 -4.92 -32.47 0.98
C GLU A 381 -5.03 -30.94 1.20
N LEU A 382 -5.85 -30.25 0.40
CA LEU A 382 -6.10 -28.82 0.61
C LEU A 382 -6.72 -28.51 1.99
N ALA A 383 -7.60 -29.38 2.49
CA ALA A 383 -8.12 -29.30 3.85
C ALA A 383 -7.03 -29.38 4.92
N ALA A 384 -6.00 -30.20 4.72
CA ALA A 384 -4.87 -30.34 5.65
C ALA A 384 -4.04 -29.05 5.70
N VAL A 385 -3.82 -28.40 4.55
CA VAL A 385 -3.22 -27.06 4.47
C VAL A 385 -4.05 -26.05 5.28
N ALA A 386 -5.37 -26.01 5.07
CA ALA A 386 -6.26 -25.13 5.81
C ALA A 386 -6.30 -25.44 7.32
N ASP A 387 -6.24 -26.71 7.72
CA ASP A 387 -6.17 -27.14 9.12
C ASP A 387 -4.87 -26.65 9.78
N ARG A 388 -3.74 -26.72 9.08
CA ARG A 388 -2.44 -26.22 9.56
C ARG A 388 -2.46 -24.72 9.77
N LEU A 389 -2.96 -23.98 8.78
CA LEU A 389 -3.14 -22.54 8.91
C LEU A 389 -4.13 -22.20 10.03
N ALA A 390 -5.20 -22.98 10.19
CA ALA A 390 -6.19 -22.76 11.26
C ALA A 390 -5.62 -23.02 12.66
N ALA A 391 -4.62 -23.88 12.81
CA ALA A 391 -3.93 -24.10 14.08
C ALA A 391 -3.22 -22.84 14.62
N THR A 392 -2.95 -21.85 13.78
CA THR A 392 -2.42 -20.53 14.20
C THR A 392 -3.48 -19.66 14.91
N GLY A 393 -4.78 -19.97 14.73
CA GLY A 393 -5.90 -19.12 15.17
C GLY A 393 -6.19 -17.92 14.25
N LEU A 394 -5.44 -17.76 13.15
CA LEU A 394 -5.59 -16.67 12.18
C LEU A 394 -6.49 -17.07 11.01
N VAL A 395 -6.60 -18.37 10.75
CA VAL A 395 -7.55 -18.96 9.79
C VAL A 395 -8.60 -19.73 10.57
N LEU A 396 -9.85 -19.65 10.13
CA LEU A 396 -10.93 -20.51 10.60
C LEU A 396 -11.13 -21.65 9.61
N ARG A 397 -11.53 -22.80 10.13
CA ARG A 397 -11.98 -23.91 9.31
C ARG A 397 -13.09 -24.70 10.02
N ALA A 398 -14.20 -24.91 9.32
CA ALA A 398 -15.39 -25.61 9.82
C ALA A 398 -16.05 -26.42 8.70
N GLY A 399 -15.85 -27.73 8.72
CA GLY A 399 -16.29 -28.62 7.64
C GLY A 399 -15.58 -28.27 6.32
N ASP A 400 -16.36 -27.92 5.30
CA ASP A 400 -15.88 -27.47 3.99
C ASP A 400 -15.56 -25.97 3.92
N ALA A 401 -16.02 -25.19 4.91
CA ALA A 401 -15.79 -23.75 4.94
C ALA A 401 -14.44 -23.41 5.59
N PHE A 402 -13.68 -22.50 4.99
CA PHE A 402 -12.47 -21.93 5.58
C PHE A 402 -12.35 -20.43 5.28
N GLY A 403 -11.66 -19.65 6.11
CA GLY A 403 -11.55 -18.20 5.93
C GLY A 403 -10.60 -17.54 6.92
N LEU A 404 -10.45 -16.23 6.85
CA LEU A 404 -9.65 -15.48 7.83
C LEU A 404 -10.49 -15.20 9.08
N THR A 405 -9.90 -15.32 10.26
CA THR A 405 -10.47 -14.73 11.48
C THR A 405 -10.28 -13.22 11.46
N PRO A 406 -11.01 -12.42 12.28
CA PRO A 406 -10.77 -10.97 12.36
C PRO A 406 -9.31 -10.62 12.72
N ARG A 407 -8.65 -11.46 13.54
CA ARG A 407 -7.23 -11.33 13.85
C ARG A 407 -6.35 -11.67 12.64
N GLY A 408 -6.66 -12.75 11.91
CA GLY A 408 -5.94 -13.10 10.67
C GLY A 408 -6.11 -12.07 9.56
N ALA A 409 -7.28 -11.45 9.44
CA ALA A 409 -7.51 -10.32 8.53
C ALA A 409 -6.57 -9.14 8.86
N ALA A 410 -6.48 -8.76 10.14
CA ALA A 410 -5.55 -7.72 10.58
C ALA A 410 -4.08 -8.08 10.29
N THR A 411 -3.69 -9.35 10.47
CA THR A 411 -2.34 -9.85 10.16
C THR A 411 -2.02 -9.81 8.66
N VAL A 412 -2.90 -10.31 7.80
CA VAL A 412 -2.71 -10.27 6.34
C VAL A 412 -2.70 -8.83 5.84
N ARG A 413 -3.57 -7.97 6.38
CA ARG A 413 -3.54 -6.53 6.11
C ARG A 413 -2.18 -5.91 6.45
N TYR A 414 -1.63 -6.24 7.63
CA TYR A 414 -0.30 -5.77 8.02
C TYR A 414 0.77 -6.20 7.00
N LEU A 415 0.77 -7.48 6.60
CA LEU A 415 1.69 -8.02 5.58
C LEU A 415 1.58 -7.30 4.22
N LEU A 416 0.35 -6.99 3.77
CA LEU A 416 0.13 -6.21 2.55
C LEU A 416 0.68 -4.78 2.70
N ARG A 417 0.44 -4.13 3.84
CA ARG A 417 0.87 -2.75 4.10
C ARG A 417 2.38 -2.60 4.19
N VAL A 418 3.12 -3.56 4.74
CA VAL A 418 4.60 -3.50 4.77
C VAL A 418 5.21 -3.53 3.36
N ARG A 419 4.46 -4.00 2.36
CA ARG A 419 4.81 -3.92 0.94
C ARG A 419 4.08 -2.82 0.18
N ARG A 420 3.47 -1.88 0.90
CA ARG A 420 2.78 -0.70 0.36
C ARG A 420 1.62 -1.04 -0.58
N VAL A 421 1.07 -2.25 -0.48
CA VAL A 421 -0.23 -2.55 -1.08
C VAL A 421 -1.29 -1.70 -0.39
N ALA A 422 -2.17 -1.08 -1.17
CA ALA A 422 -3.27 -0.27 -0.66
C ALA A 422 -4.32 -1.16 0.05
N ALA A 423 -4.12 -1.41 1.34
CA ALA A 423 -5.02 -2.23 2.16
C ALA A 423 -5.71 -1.37 3.25
N PRO A 424 -6.83 -0.69 2.91
CA PRO A 424 -7.56 0.16 3.85
C PRO A 424 -8.27 -0.66 4.95
N THR A 425 -8.52 -0.03 6.10
CA THR A 425 -9.53 -0.47 7.08
C THR A 425 -10.93 -0.07 6.61
N ALA A 426 -11.95 -0.67 7.22
CA ALA A 426 -13.34 -0.23 7.03
C ALA A 426 -13.52 1.26 7.37
N ALA A 427 -12.87 1.76 8.43
CA ALA A 427 -12.94 3.17 8.83
C ALA A 427 -12.30 4.11 7.80
N GLU A 428 -11.15 3.73 7.21
CA GLU A 428 -10.49 4.48 6.13
C GLU A 428 -11.38 4.52 4.88
N ALA A 429 -11.96 3.37 4.48
CA ALA A 429 -12.84 3.29 3.31
C ALA A 429 -14.13 4.12 3.49
N VAL A 430 -14.71 4.13 4.68
CA VAL A 430 -15.86 4.99 5.01
C VAL A 430 -15.51 6.47 4.90
N ALA A 431 -14.27 6.87 5.20
CA ALA A 431 -13.83 8.26 5.11
C ALA A 431 -13.57 8.73 3.66
N TRP A 432 -13.50 7.82 2.70
CA TRP A 432 -13.25 8.17 1.30
C TRP A 432 -14.37 9.00 0.67
N PRO A 433 -14.02 9.92 -0.27
CA PRO A 433 -14.98 10.50 -1.20
C PRO A 433 -15.69 9.41 -2.01
N ALA A 434 -16.98 9.60 -2.32
CA ALA A 434 -17.75 8.59 -3.07
C ALA A 434 -17.11 8.19 -4.41
N ALA A 435 -16.46 9.14 -5.10
CA ALA A 435 -15.77 8.87 -6.37
C ALA A 435 -14.58 7.91 -6.21
N GLU A 436 -13.78 8.08 -5.17
CA GLU A 436 -12.65 7.20 -4.86
C GLU A 436 -13.15 5.81 -4.46
N LEU A 437 -14.20 5.75 -3.64
CA LEU A 437 -14.82 4.49 -3.24
C LEU A 437 -15.37 3.70 -4.43
N VAL A 438 -16.13 4.35 -5.32
CA VAL A 438 -16.72 3.69 -6.50
C VAL A 438 -15.63 3.21 -7.45
N ALA A 439 -14.56 3.99 -7.63
CA ALA A 439 -13.43 3.59 -8.46
C ALA A 439 -12.73 2.34 -7.90
N ALA A 440 -12.50 2.29 -6.59
CA ALA A 440 -11.91 1.13 -5.95
C ALA A 440 -12.85 -0.09 -5.99
N ALA A 441 -14.14 0.10 -5.66
CA ALA A 441 -15.14 -0.97 -5.64
C ALA A 441 -15.36 -1.64 -7.00
N ALA A 442 -15.13 -0.93 -8.10
CA ALA A 442 -15.23 -1.49 -9.45
C ALA A 442 -14.15 -2.55 -9.74
N GLN A 443 -13.06 -2.58 -8.96
CA GLN A 443 -11.95 -3.53 -9.08
C GLN A 443 -12.05 -4.68 -8.07
N TRP A 444 -13.11 -4.72 -7.26
CA TRP A 444 -13.32 -5.74 -6.24
C TRP A 444 -14.33 -6.80 -6.69
N PRO A 445 -14.27 -8.01 -6.12
CA PRO A 445 -15.36 -8.96 -6.25
C PRO A 445 -16.70 -8.35 -5.79
N HIS A 446 -17.80 -8.77 -6.41
CA HIS A 446 -19.12 -8.14 -6.18
C HIS A 446 -19.56 -8.16 -4.71
N THR A 447 -19.32 -9.25 -3.99
CA THR A 447 -19.73 -9.40 -2.59
C THR A 447 -19.08 -8.35 -1.68
N PRO A 448 -17.73 -8.23 -1.60
CA PRO A 448 -17.11 -7.18 -0.81
C PRO A 448 -17.42 -5.77 -1.31
N ALA A 449 -17.55 -5.55 -2.63
CA ALA A 449 -17.99 -4.26 -3.16
C ALA A 449 -19.36 -3.84 -2.63
N ALA A 450 -20.35 -4.74 -2.69
CA ALA A 450 -21.70 -4.49 -2.19
C ALA A 450 -21.69 -4.14 -0.69
N ARG A 451 -20.95 -4.92 0.12
CA ARG A 451 -20.83 -4.67 1.56
C ARG A 451 -20.24 -3.30 1.84
N VAL A 452 -19.09 -2.96 1.25
CA VAL A 452 -18.38 -1.71 1.55
C VAL A 452 -19.17 -0.49 1.07
N LEU A 453 -19.87 -0.57 -0.07
CA LEU A 453 -20.78 0.49 -0.52
C LEU A 453 -21.95 0.69 0.47
N ALA A 454 -22.50 -0.40 1.01
CA ALA A 454 -23.54 -0.35 2.03
C ALA A 454 -23.02 0.26 3.35
N ASP A 455 -21.83 -0.15 3.81
CA ASP A 455 -21.20 0.39 5.02
C ASP A 455 -20.94 1.90 4.91
N TRP A 456 -20.49 2.37 3.73
CA TRP A 456 -20.28 3.79 3.47
C TRP A 456 -21.56 4.62 3.54
N LEU A 457 -22.68 4.09 3.01
CA LEU A 457 -23.99 4.72 3.10
C LEU A 457 -24.50 4.72 4.54
N HIS A 458 -24.36 3.59 5.23
CA HIS A 458 -24.80 3.43 6.61
C HIS A 458 -24.07 4.39 7.56
N ALA A 459 -22.75 4.52 7.41
CA ALA A 459 -21.94 5.46 8.18
C ALA A 459 -22.34 6.94 7.97
N ARG A 460 -22.98 7.26 6.83
CA ARG A 460 -23.54 8.59 6.52
C ARG A 460 -25.05 8.69 6.82
N GLY A 461 -25.59 7.71 7.54
CA GLY A 461 -26.97 7.68 8.01
C GLY A 461 -28.01 7.41 6.93
N ASP A 462 -27.61 6.81 5.80
CA ASP A 462 -28.51 6.43 4.70
C ASP A 462 -29.37 7.61 4.18
N THR A 463 -28.83 8.83 4.28
CA THR A 463 -29.55 10.06 3.94
C THR A 463 -29.71 10.24 2.44
N ALA A 464 -30.70 11.04 2.03
CA ALA A 464 -30.91 11.36 0.61
C ALA A 464 -29.68 12.01 -0.04
N ASP A 465 -28.92 12.81 0.74
CA ASP A 465 -27.70 13.47 0.28
C ASP A 465 -26.57 12.46 0.07
N ALA A 466 -26.37 11.51 0.99
CA ALA A 466 -25.37 10.44 0.85
C ALA A 466 -25.66 9.55 -0.35
N TRP A 467 -26.93 9.17 -0.55
CA TRP A 467 -27.37 8.45 -1.74
C TRP A 467 -27.16 9.27 -3.01
N ALA A 468 -27.48 10.56 -3.01
CA ALA A 468 -27.25 11.41 -4.19
C ALA A 468 -25.75 11.55 -4.52
N GLU A 469 -24.88 11.65 -3.50
CA GLU A 469 -23.43 11.69 -3.66
C GLU A 469 -22.91 10.38 -4.28
N LEU A 470 -23.31 9.23 -3.74
CA LEU A 470 -22.91 7.93 -4.27
C LEU A 470 -23.42 7.70 -5.70
N LEU A 471 -24.68 8.04 -5.96
CA LEU A 471 -25.28 7.91 -7.30
C LEU A 471 -24.57 8.81 -8.31
N ALA A 472 -24.19 10.02 -7.91
CA ALA A 472 -23.42 10.93 -8.75
C ALA A 472 -21.99 10.41 -9.03
N ALA A 473 -21.41 9.59 -8.15
CA ALA A 473 -20.08 9.01 -8.33
C ALA A 473 -20.02 7.89 -9.39
N PHE A 474 -21.15 7.27 -9.73
CA PHE A 474 -21.18 6.29 -10.84
C PHE A 474 -21.09 6.94 -12.22
N ALA A 475 -21.45 8.22 -12.37
CA ALA A 475 -21.53 8.89 -13.67
C ALA A 475 -20.18 9.27 -14.33
N PRO A 476 -19.13 9.72 -13.60
CA PRO A 476 -17.86 10.18 -14.19
C PRO A 476 -16.96 9.05 -14.72
N ALA A 477 -17.13 7.80 -14.25
CA ALA A 477 -16.28 6.67 -14.61
C ALA A 477 -16.48 6.16 -16.06
N HIS A 478 -17.35 6.82 -16.83
CA HIS A 478 -17.94 6.27 -18.05
C HIS A 478 -17.39 6.75 -19.38
N ALA A 479 -16.59 7.80 -19.42
CA ALA A 479 -16.16 8.34 -20.70
C ALA A 479 -14.98 7.53 -21.27
N HIS A 480 -15.28 6.47 -22.03
CA HIS A 480 -14.39 5.78 -22.99
C HIS A 480 -13.40 4.74 -22.43
N ALA A 481 -13.54 4.31 -21.16
CA ALA A 481 -12.71 3.25 -20.59
C ALA A 481 -13.32 1.84 -20.77
N ALA A 482 -12.49 0.79 -20.83
CA ALA A 482 -12.94 -0.60 -20.95
C ALA A 482 -13.73 -1.12 -19.73
N GLU A 483 -13.56 -0.44 -18.58
CA GLU A 483 -14.09 -0.78 -17.25
C GLU A 483 -15.48 -0.20 -16.97
N GLY A 484 -16.06 0.56 -17.92
CA GLY A 484 -17.36 1.20 -17.70
C GLY A 484 -18.47 0.20 -17.32
N ALA A 485 -18.50 -0.98 -17.94
CA ALA A 485 -19.50 -2.00 -17.61
C ALA A 485 -19.42 -2.46 -16.13
N ASP A 486 -18.22 -2.52 -15.56
CA ASP A 486 -17.99 -3.01 -14.20
C ASP A 486 -18.50 -1.99 -13.18
N VAL A 487 -18.29 -0.69 -13.45
CA VAL A 487 -18.86 0.40 -12.63
C VAL A 487 -20.39 0.42 -12.69
N ARG A 488 -21.02 0.11 -13.83
CA ARG A 488 -22.50 0.02 -13.91
C ARG A 488 -23.04 -1.19 -13.15
N ALA A 489 -22.30 -2.30 -13.17
CA ALA A 489 -22.68 -3.50 -12.44
C ALA A 489 -22.81 -3.22 -10.93
N LEU A 490 -21.98 -2.31 -10.38
CA LEU A 490 -22.06 -1.90 -8.98
C LEU A 490 -23.43 -1.31 -8.60
N PHE A 491 -24.13 -0.60 -9.49
CA PHE A 491 -25.48 -0.11 -9.19
C PHE A 491 -26.43 -1.29 -8.89
N GLY A 492 -26.28 -2.39 -9.62
CA GLY A 492 -27.06 -3.61 -9.42
C GLY A 492 -26.79 -4.31 -8.08
N LEU A 493 -25.67 -3.98 -7.42
CA LEU A 493 -25.31 -4.51 -6.10
C LEU A 493 -25.94 -3.73 -4.95
N LEU A 494 -26.39 -2.50 -5.18
CA LEU A 494 -27.00 -1.67 -4.15
C LEU A 494 -28.42 -2.15 -3.82
N ASP A 495 -28.77 -2.19 -2.53
CA ASP A 495 -30.15 -2.41 -2.10
C ASP A 495 -30.99 -1.14 -2.31
N THR A 496 -31.40 -0.93 -3.57
CA THR A 496 -32.21 0.23 -3.98
C THR A 496 -33.62 0.25 -3.35
N ALA A 497 -34.05 -0.80 -2.64
CA ALA A 497 -35.28 -0.76 -1.86
C ALA A 497 -35.17 0.20 -0.66
N THR A 498 -33.97 0.33 -0.09
CA THR A 498 -33.68 1.23 1.04
C THR A 498 -33.42 2.67 0.62
N ALA A 499 -33.09 2.91 -0.65
CA ALA A 499 -32.77 4.24 -1.16
C ALA A 499 -33.93 5.25 -0.99
N PRO A 500 -33.69 6.49 -0.56
CA PRO A 500 -34.71 7.53 -0.55
C PRO A 500 -35.25 7.81 -1.97
N PRO A 501 -36.58 7.78 -2.20
CA PRO A 501 -37.15 8.01 -3.53
C PRO A 501 -36.71 9.34 -4.18
N GLY A 502 -36.45 10.36 -3.38
CA GLY A 502 -35.93 11.66 -3.85
C GLY A 502 -34.56 11.56 -4.53
N ALA A 503 -33.66 10.74 -3.99
CA ALA A 503 -32.33 10.53 -4.56
C ALA A 503 -32.42 9.81 -5.91
N LEU A 504 -33.24 8.75 -6.00
CA LEU A 504 -33.50 8.02 -7.25
C LEU A 504 -34.16 8.92 -8.31
N ARG A 505 -35.11 9.78 -7.93
CA ARG A 505 -35.71 10.77 -8.84
C ARG A 505 -34.69 11.79 -9.33
N GLY A 506 -33.75 12.19 -8.49
CA GLY A 506 -32.63 13.05 -8.87
C GLY A 506 -31.75 12.40 -9.95
N ALA A 507 -31.50 11.10 -9.83
CA ALA A 507 -30.69 10.32 -10.76
C ALA A 507 -31.37 9.99 -12.10
N LEU A 508 -32.68 10.23 -12.28
CA LEU A 508 -33.38 9.92 -13.54
C LEU A 508 -32.76 10.61 -14.77
N ARG A 509 -32.19 11.81 -14.58
CA ARG A 509 -31.56 12.59 -15.66
C ARG A 509 -30.10 12.19 -15.92
N ASP A 510 -29.57 11.24 -15.16
CA ASP A 510 -28.21 10.79 -15.30
C ASP A 510 -28.04 10.00 -16.62
N PRO A 511 -26.99 10.29 -17.42
CA PRO A 511 -26.78 9.66 -18.72
C PRO A 511 -26.35 8.20 -18.64
N VAL A 512 -26.01 7.68 -17.46
CA VAL A 512 -25.55 6.32 -17.21
C VAL A 512 -26.59 5.54 -16.43
N ILE A 513 -26.88 5.96 -15.20
CA ILE A 513 -27.67 5.17 -14.24
C ILE A 513 -29.17 5.50 -14.26
N GLY A 514 -29.60 6.48 -15.07
CA GLY A 514 -30.99 6.95 -15.08
C GLY A 514 -32.02 5.87 -15.41
N ALA A 515 -31.65 4.89 -16.26
CA ALA A 515 -32.50 3.74 -16.57
C ALA A 515 -32.63 2.78 -15.39
N SER A 516 -31.55 2.52 -14.67
CA SER A 516 -31.52 1.68 -13.47
C SER A 516 -32.29 2.34 -12.32
N ALA A 517 -32.17 3.66 -12.13
CA ALA A 517 -32.96 4.42 -11.17
C ALA A 517 -34.47 4.37 -11.47
N LEU A 518 -34.85 4.48 -12.74
CA LEU A 518 -36.24 4.31 -13.17
C LEU A 518 -36.77 2.90 -12.87
N TYR A 519 -35.96 1.87 -13.13
CA TYR A 519 -36.32 0.48 -12.81
C TYR A 519 -36.54 0.28 -11.31
N ALA A 520 -35.63 0.79 -10.46
CA ALA A 520 -35.75 0.73 -9.01
C ALA A 520 -37.03 1.42 -8.49
N LEU A 521 -37.36 2.61 -8.99
CA LEU A 521 -38.60 3.32 -8.64
C LEU A 521 -39.85 2.50 -9.03
N ARG A 522 -39.87 1.95 -10.25
CA ARG A 522 -41.00 1.14 -10.73
C ARG A 522 -41.19 -0.16 -9.95
N ALA A 523 -40.10 -0.84 -9.60
CA ALA A 523 -40.14 -2.05 -8.78
C ALA A 523 -40.80 -1.82 -7.41
N ARG A 524 -40.73 -0.57 -6.92
CA ARG A 524 -41.34 -0.13 -5.65
C ARG A 524 -42.75 0.45 -5.81
N GLY A 525 -43.27 0.56 -7.03
CA GLY A 525 -44.54 1.22 -7.31
C GLY A 525 -44.49 2.75 -7.15
N GLU A 526 -43.30 3.36 -7.18
CA GLU A 526 -43.14 4.81 -7.12
C GLU A 526 -43.36 5.45 -8.50
N ASP A 527 -44.10 6.56 -8.54
CA ASP A 527 -44.31 7.31 -9.78
C ASP A 527 -43.01 7.97 -10.27
N ALA A 528 -42.66 7.69 -11.53
CA ALA A 528 -41.50 8.23 -12.23
C ALA A 528 -41.76 8.37 -13.73
N ASP A 529 -41.40 9.51 -14.30
CA ASP A 529 -41.60 9.80 -15.72
C ASP A 529 -40.43 9.26 -16.57
N PRO A 530 -40.63 8.22 -17.41
CA PRO A 530 -39.58 7.70 -18.28
C PRO A 530 -39.04 8.70 -19.30
N VAL A 531 -39.74 9.82 -19.57
CA VAL A 531 -39.24 10.89 -20.45
C VAL A 531 -37.99 11.57 -19.88
N GLN A 532 -37.81 11.52 -18.56
CA GLN A 532 -36.64 12.11 -17.90
C GLN A 532 -35.35 11.33 -18.16
N VAL A 533 -35.45 10.05 -18.57
CA VAL A 533 -34.29 9.19 -18.78
C VAL A 533 -33.62 9.46 -20.13
N PRO A 534 -32.33 9.85 -20.16
CA PRO A 534 -31.60 10.07 -21.40
C PRO A 534 -31.57 8.84 -22.31
N VAL A 535 -31.35 9.06 -23.61
CA VAL A 535 -31.23 7.97 -24.59
C VAL A 535 -30.01 7.10 -24.30
N SER A 536 -28.90 7.71 -23.86
CA SER A 536 -27.67 6.99 -23.49
C SER A 536 -27.91 5.98 -22.36
N ALA A 537 -28.57 6.38 -21.27
CA ALA A 537 -28.83 5.51 -20.13
C ALA A 537 -29.71 4.30 -20.52
N ARG A 538 -30.70 4.53 -21.38
CA ARG A 538 -31.55 3.46 -21.92
C ARG A 538 -30.77 2.49 -22.81
N ALA A 539 -29.85 3.01 -23.62
CA ALA A 539 -29.02 2.19 -24.49
C ALA A 539 -28.04 1.32 -23.68
N LEU A 540 -27.48 1.89 -22.60
CA LEU A 540 -26.58 1.17 -21.68
C LEU A 540 -27.30 0.07 -20.91
N ASP A 541 -28.48 0.34 -20.33
CA ASP A 541 -29.27 -0.69 -19.64
C ASP A 541 -29.64 -1.86 -20.56
N LEU A 542 -29.96 -1.58 -21.83
CA LEU A 542 -30.15 -2.65 -22.82
C LEU A 542 -28.85 -3.39 -23.14
N LEU A 543 -27.74 -2.67 -23.32
CA LEU A 543 -26.44 -3.25 -23.65
C LEU A 543 -25.96 -4.21 -22.54
N ASP A 544 -26.16 -3.86 -21.28
CA ASP A 544 -25.75 -4.66 -20.12
C ASP A 544 -26.64 -5.90 -19.92
N ARG A 545 -27.91 -5.84 -20.33
CA ARG A 545 -28.85 -6.98 -20.28
C ARG A 545 -28.68 -7.95 -21.45
N LEU A 546 -28.01 -7.52 -22.53
CA LEU A 546 -27.76 -8.43 -23.65
C LEU A 546 -26.82 -9.55 -23.20
N PRO A 547 -27.19 -10.81 -23.46
CA PRO A 547 -26.32 -11.94 -23.14
C PRO A 547 -24.99 -11.78 -23.89
N GLY A 548 -23.88 -11.65 -23.15
CA GLY A 548 -22.55 -11.37 -23.69
C GLY A 548 -21.94 -12.52 -24.50
N LYS A 549 -20.77 -13.03 -24.10
CA LYS A 549 -20.14 -14.18 -24.79
C LYS A 549 -20.82 -15.53 -24.49
N LYS A 550 -21.57 -15.63 -23.40
CA LYS A 550 -22.21 -16.89 -22.94
C LYS A 550 -23.55 -17.14 -23.67
N GLY A 551 -23.80 -18.40 -24.00
CA GLY A 551 -25.06 -18.87 -24.58
C GLY A 551 -25.08 -19.00 -26.12
N PRO A 552 -26.02 -19.78 -26.69
CA PRO A 552 -26.13 -19.99 -28.13
C PRO A 552 -26.24 -18.67 -28.90
N LEU A 553 -25.52 -18.54 -30.02
CA LEU A 553 -25.52 -17.33 -30.85
C LEU A 553 -26.95 -16.90 -31.26
N GLU A 554 -27.81 -17.87 -31.55
CA GLU A 554 -29.21 -17.65 -31.93
C GLU A 554 -30.03 -16.98 -30.81
N SER A 555 -29.85 -17.42 -29.56
CA SER A 555 -30.50 -16.83 -28.39
C SER A 555 -30.05 -15.39 -28.17
N ARG A 556 -28.75 -15.12 -28.37
CA ARG A 556 -28.19 -13.77 -28.23
C ARG A 556 -28.70 -12.82 -29.32
N ARG A 557 -28.82 -13.32 -30.55
CA ARG A 557 -29.40 -12.56 -31.68
C ARG A 557 -30.87 -12.25 -31.45
N ALA A 558 -31.64 -13.23 -30.98
CA ALA A 558 -33.06 -13.04 -30.67
C ALA A 558 -33.26 -11.99 -29.56
N ALA A 559 -32.41 -11.98 -28.54
CA ALA A 559 -32.44 -10.96 -27.49
C ALA A 559 -32.16 -9.55 -28.04
N PHE A 560 -31.18 -9.41 -28.92
CA PHE A 560 -30.90 -8.14 -29.61
C PHE A 560 -32.06 -7.69 -30.50
N ASP A 561 -32.61 -8.59 -31.31
CA ASP A 561 -33.71 -8.26 -32.23
C ASP A 561 -34.97 -7.83 -31.47
N ALA A 562 -35.25 -8.46 -30.32
CA ALA A 562 -36.33 -8.05 -29.43
C ALA A 562 -36.11 -6.63 -28.88
N ALA A 563 -34.91 -6.34 -28.37
CA ALA A 563 -34.57 -5.01 -27.87
C ALA A 563 -34.63 -3.94 -28.99
N ALA A 564 -34.20 -4.28 -30.20
CA ALA A 564 -34.20 -3.40 -31.35
C ALA A 564 -35.61 -3.09 -31.88
N ALA A 565 -36.56 -4.03 -31.76
CA ALA A 565 -37.94 -3.85 -32.18
C ALA A 565 -38.66 -2.78 -31.34
N ASP A 566 -38.35 -2.71 -30.05
CA ASP A 566 -38.92 -1.76 -29.11
C ASP A 566 -38.18 -0.41 -29.07
N TRP A 567 -37.04 -0.30 -29.76
CA TRP A 567 -36.23 0.93 -29.76
C TRP A 567 -36.73 1.98 -30.76
N PRO A 568 -36.88 3.27 -30.34
CA PRO A 568 -37.23 4.35 -31.26
C PRO A 568 -36.21 4.51 -32.39
N GLY A 569 -36.65 4.32 -33.64
CA GLY A 569 -35.78 4.35 -34.82
C GLY A 569 -35.13 3.01 -35.19
N GLY A 570 -35.49 1.92 -34.49
CA GLY A 570 -35.11 0.55 -34.81
C GLY A 570 -33.64 0.22 -34.56
N SER A 571 -33.19 -0.90 -35.13
CA SER A 571 -31.86 -1.49 -34.87
C SER A 571 -30.70 -0.54 -35.13
N ALA A 572 -30.69 0.20 -36.25
CA ALA A 572 -29.61 1.12 -36.58
C ALA A 572 -29.47 2.27 -35.56
N ALA A 573 -30.61 2.78 -35.05
CA ALA A 573 -30.60 3.82 -34.02
C ALA A 573 -30.15 3.27 -32.66
N LEU A 574 -30.51 2.03 -32.34
CA LEU A 574 -30.05 1.35 -31.12
C LEU A 574 -28.53 1.13 -31.14
N VAL A 575 -27.99 0.59 -32.24
CA VAL A 575 -26.55 0.36 -32.38
C VAL A 575 -25.78 1.68 -32.28
N LYS A 576 -26.27 2.74 -32.93
CA LYS A 576 -25.65 4.06 -32.82
C LYS A 576 -25.65 4.58 -31.38
N ALA A 577 -26.78 4.50 -30.68
CA ALA A 577 -26.89 4.95 -29.30
C ALA A 577 -25.99 4.14 -28.34
N MET A 578 -25.89 2.82 -28.53
CA MET A 578 -24.97 1.96 -27.77
C MET A 578 -23.50 2.30 -28.06
N ALA A 579 -23.15 2.52 -29.32
CA ALA A 579 -21.78 2.87 -29.71
C ALA A 579 -21.36 4.25 -29.20
N GLU A 580 -22.27 5.23 -29.22
CA GLU A 580 -22.03 6.58 -28.67
C GLU A 580 -21.91 6.56 -27.14
N ALA A 581 -22.63 5.67 -26.46
CA ALA A 581 -22.62 5.58 -25.00
C ALA A 581 -21.45 4.73 -24.44
N ASP A 582 -21.10 3.62 -25.10
CA ASP A 582 -20.01 2.73 -24.70
C ASP A 582 -19.43 1.98 -25.92
N PRO A 583 -18.44 2.58 -26.63
CA PRO A 583 -17.85 1.97 -27.82
C PRO A 583 -17.20 0.60 -27.57
N HIS A 584 -16.62 0.40 -26.38
CA HIS A 584 -15.91 -0.81 -26.02
C HIS A 584 -16.89 -1.95 -25.70
N GLY A 585 -17.87 -1.68 -24.84
CA GLY A 585 -18.96 -2.60 -24.52
C GLY A 585 -19.77 -2.98 -25.77
N ALA A 586 -20.12 -2.00 -26.60
CA ALA A 586 -20.84 -2.25 -27.85
C ALA A 586 -20.04 -3.16 -28.79
N ARG A 587 -18.72 -2.96 -28.93
CA ARG A 587 -17.86 -3.84 -29.75
C ARG A 587 -17.80 -5.25 -29.18
N ARG A 588 -17.69 -5.38 -27.86
CA ARG A 588 -17.59 -6.65 -27.15
C ARG A 588 -18.87 -7.48 -27.27
N VAL A 589 -20.03 -6.85 -27.16
CA VAL A 589 -21.35 -7.52 -27.17
C VAL A 589 -21.87 -7.72 -28.60
N LEU A 590 -21.78 -6.69 -29.46
CA LEU A 590 -22.38 -6.70 -30.80
C LEU A 590 -21.45 -7.30 -31.87
N GLY A 591 -20.13 -7.20 -31.69
CA GLY A 591 -19.14 -7.76 -32.61
C GLY A 591 -19.32 -9.27 -32.88
N PRO A 592 -19.48 -10.10 -31.83
CA PRO A 592 -19.78 -11.53 -31.99
C PRO A 592 -21.10 -11.83 -32.71
N LEU A 593 -22.03 -10.87 -32.77
CA LEU A 593 -23.31 -11.00 -33.49
C LEU A 593 -23.19 -10.63 -34.98
N GLY A 594 -22.01 -10.20 -35.44
CA GLY A 594 -21.77 -9.72 -36.80
C GLY A 594 -22.36 -8.33 -37.07
N ILE A 595 -22.64 -7.55 -36.01
CA ILE A 595 -23.17 -6.19 -36.11
C ILE A 595 -21.99 -5.20 -36.09
N SER A 596 -21.81 -4.47 -37.18
CA SER A 596 -20.77 -3.44 -37.28
C SER A 596 -21.18 -2.16 -36.56
N LEU A 597 -20.25 -1.58 -35.81
CA LEU A 597 -20.42 -0.24 -35.22
C LEU A 597 -20.26 0.83 -36.31
N PRO A 598 -20.98 1.97 -36.21
CA PRO A 598 -20.93 3.07 -37.17
C PRO A 598 -19.60 3.83 -37.21
#